data_AF-A0A1A6AC87-F1
#
_entry.id   AF-A0A1A6AC87-F1
#
_cell.length_a   1.000
_cell.length_b   1.000
_cell.length_c   1.000
_cell.angle_alpha   90.00
_cell.angle_beta   90.00
_cell.angle_gamma   90.00
#
_symmetry.space_group_name_H-M   'P 1'
#
loop_
_entity.id
_entity.type
_entity.pdbx_description
1 polymer ?
#
loop_
_entity_poly.entity_id
_entity_poly.type
_entity_poly.pdbx_seq_one_letter_code
_entity_poly.pdbx_strand_id
1 'polypeptide(L)'
;MVRKRARKAQPKPALISGSPPANHQDKNISSVPQLPAELIHNILQILENSNGSQIRPINVTCWRQESREMVKKLTIAQHDERWCRLPRPRHIDLPNLTTMRLDIGGSPWIGSLHSSTVNRRQSPCHLVKDTKPITLILICSVSANIASLYSEGRVHLSDETACGVEDLIFVSSYTSDSYWGYNQYFGKPYLSFPRLKKVFWVFDPTAAHDPTPRPHHLSDPIERNLLRALMSYHPKARNTVVNVGPPSMYALGEYNEPSPTDSEGIFRHHAKYDWADRYSKNLDDQQKDVKFSSLAEFLEEEKDWRDWFDEAEMVRWQKAIDRERRG
;
A
#
# COMPACT_ATOMS: atom_id res chain seq x y z
N MET A 1 -24.09 -12.80 52.25
CA MET A 1 -22.72 -12.41 52.62
C MET A 1 -22.27 -11.25 51.75
N VAL A 2 -22.30 -10.02 52.26
CA VAL A 2 -21.97 -8.79 51.52
C VAL A 2 -20.77 -8.15 52.21
N ARG A 3 -19.60 -8.11 51.56
CA ARG A 3 -18.39 -7.47 52.09
C ARG A 3 -18.27 -6.05 51.52
N LYS A 4 -18.58 -5.04 52.33
CA LYS A 4 -18.23 -3.64 52.11
C LYS A 4 -16.73 -3.45 52.40
N ARG A 5 -15.95 -2.93 51.44
CA ARG A 5 -14.57 -2.47 51.65
C ARG A 5 -14.56 -0.95 51.72
N ALA A 6 -14.19 -0.42 52.87
CA ALA A 6 -13.88 0.99 53.09
C ALA A 6 -12.48 1.33 52.53
N ARG A 7 -12.36 2.44 51.79
CA ARG A 7 -11.06 3.02 51.39
C ARG A 7 -10.74 4.20 52.31
N LYS A 8 -9.57 4.12 52.96
CA LYS A 8 -8.94 5.19 53.75
C LYS A 8 -8.41 6.29 52.83
N ALA A 9 -8.64 7.54 53.22
CA ALA A 9 -8.05 8.74 52.63
C ALA A 9 -6.56 8.87 52.99
N GLN A 10 -5.74 9.36 52.05
CA GLN A 10 -4.36 9.79 52.28
C GLN A 10 -4.26 11.33 52.31
N PRO A 11 -3.33 11.90 53.09
CA PRO A 11 -3.21 13.34 53.26
C PRO A 11 -2.38 14.02 52.15
N LYS A 12 -2.75 15.25 51.80
CA LYS A 12 -2.00 16.19 50.95
C LYS A 12 -0.76 16.71 51.68
N PRO A 13 0.39 16.89 51.01
CA PRO A 13 1.43 17.79 51.47
C PRO A 13 1.34 19.18 50.81
N ALA A 14 1.90 20.14 51.53
CA ALA A 14 1.65 21.57 51.46
C ALA A 14 2.46 22.34 50.39
N LEU A 15 1.95 23.53 50.12
CA LEU A 15 2.57 24.63 49.37
C LEU A 15 3.84 25.15 50.06
N ILE A 16 4.88 25.40 49.28
CA ILE A 16 5.96 26.33 49.66
C ILE A 16 6.11 27.37 48.54
N SER A 17 5.98 28.62 48.94
CA SER A 17 6.16 29.86 48.19
C SER A 17 7.59 30.39 48.34
N GLY A 18 8.15 30.96 47.28
CA GLY A 18 9.37 31.79 47.32
C GLY A 18 9.74 32.33 45.93
N SER A 19 9.73 33.66 45.78
CA SER A 19 9.96 34.42 44.53
C SER A 19 11.42 34.97 44.44
N PRO A 20 11.79 35.85 43.48
CA PRO A 20 12.91 35.74 42.51
C PRO A 20 14.09 36.70 42.90
N PRO A 21 15.04 37.18 42.05
CA PRO A 21 15.29 36.99 40.60
C PRO A 21 16.75 36.76 40.19
N ALA A 22 16.98 36.37 38.93
CA ALA A 22 18.25 36.65 38.26
C ALA A 22 18.03 36.81 36.75
N ASN A 23 18.37 38.00 36.26
CA ASN A 23 18.58 38.36 34.86
C ASN A 23 19.45 37.31 34.15
N HIS A 24 18.98 36.78 33.02
CA HIS A 24 19.88 36.36 31.95
C HIS A 24 19.31 36.68 30.58
N GLN A 25 20.12 37.47 29.90
CA GLN A 25 20.07 38.02 28.55
C GLN A 25 19.43 37.13 27.47
N ASP A 26 18.61 37.80 26.66
CA ASP A 26 18.22 37.43 25.31
C ASP A 26 19.43 37.21 24.41
N LYS A 27 19.80 35.94 24.17
CA LYS A 27 20.44 35.49 22.94
C LYS A 27 20.10 34.03 22.70
N ASN A 28 19.10 33.78 21.85
CA ASN A 28 19.14 32.61 20.99
C ASN A 28 18.26 32.85 19.76
N ILE A 29 18.94 33.30 18.70
CA ILE A 29 18.46 33.16 17.33
C ILE A 29 18.27 31.67 17.12
N SER A 30 17.01 31.26 16.97
CA SER A 30 16.62 29.90 16.59
C SER A 30 17.20 29.62 15.21
N SER A 31 18.37 29.00 15.16
CA SER A 31 18.81 28.27 13.99
C SER A 31 17.89 27.07 13.86
N VAL A 32 16.97 27.13 12.90
CA VAL A 32 16.25 25.94 12.45
C VAL A 32 17.32 24.91 12.07
N PRO A 33 17.35 23.71 12.67
CA PRO A 33 18.31 22.69 12.28
C PRO A 33 18.09 22.40 10.80
N GLN A 34 19.06 22.79 9.97
CA GLN A 34 19.09 22.38 8.58
C GLN A 34 19.29 20.87 8.59
N LEU A 35 18.25 20.14 8.20
CA LEU A 35 18.37 18.70 7.95
C LEU A 35 19.45 18.50 6.88
N PRO A 36 20.33 17.49 7.01
CA PRO A 36 21.33 17.19 5.99
C PRO A 36 20.65 17.04 4.63
N ALA A 37 21.18 17.69 3.60
CA ALA A 37 20.65 17.62 2.23
C ALA A 37 20.53 16.17 1.71
N GLU A 38 21.34 15.26 2.25
CA GLU A 38 21.32 13.83 1.95
C GLU A 38 20.03 13.11 2.41
N LEU A 39 19.31 13.64 3.41
CA LEU A 39 18.05 13.08 3.90
C LEU A 39 16.84 13.47 3.02
N ILE A 40 17.00 14.46 2.14
CA ILE A 40 15.98 14.94 1.20
C ILE A 40 15.98 14.08 -0.09
N HIS A 41 17.02 13.28 -0.32
CA HIS A 41 17.23 12.63 -1.62
C HIS A 41 16.30 11.47 -1.96
N ASN A 42 15.51 10.96 -1.01
CA ASN A 42 14.71 9.74 -1.22
C ASN A 42 13.20 9.91 -1.41
N ILE A 43 12.60 11.11 -1.24
CA ILE A 43 11.20 11.09 -0.78
C ILE A 43 10.13 11.62 -1.73
N LEU A 44 10.37 12.48 -2.73
CA LEU A 44 9.26 12.92 -3.60
C LEU A 44 9.70 13.16 -5.05
N GLN A 45 9.36 12.22 -5.94
CA GLN A 45 9.29 12.50 -7.37
C GLN A 45 7.92 13.12 -7.66
N ILE A 46 7.91 14.43 -7.88
CA ILE A 46 6.75 15.15 -8.39
C ILE A 46 6.99 15.31 -9.88
N LEU A 47 6.21 14.61 -10.68
CA LEU A 47 6.24 14.74 -12.13
C LEU A 47 5.33 15.92 -12.49
N GLU A 48 5.92 17.04 -12.90
CA GLU A 48 5.17 18.05 -13.66
C GLU A 48 4.82 17.45 -15.02
N ASN A 49 3.56 17.58 -15.45
CA ASN A 49 3.13 17.31 -16.83
C ASN A 49 3.99 18.14 -17.80
N SER A 50 5.12 17.59 -18.22
CA SER A 50 6.06 18.25 -19.10
C SER A 50 6.62 17.23 -20.09
N ASN A 51 6.39 17.52 -21.37
CA ASN A 51 6.76 16.73 -22.54
C ASN A 51 8.28 16.44 -22.59
N GLY A 52 8.76 15.45 -21.82
CA GLY A 52 10.12 14.92 -21.94
C GLY A 52 11.24 15.82 -21.39
N SER A 53 10.94 16.82 -20.56
CA SER A 53 11.96 17.65 -19.92
C SER A 53 12.45 16.99 -18.62
N GLN A 54 13.75 17.13 -18.31
CA GLN A 54 14.39 16.55 -17.12
C GLN A 54 13.57 16.81 -15.84
N ILE A 55 13.16 15.73 -15.16
CA ILE A 55 12.48 15.76 -13.87
C ILE A 55 13.44 16.36 -12.84
N ARG A 56 13.21 17.61 -12.43
CA ARG A 56 13.95 18.21 -11.32
C ARG A 56 13.25 17.82 -10.01
N PRO A 57 13.95 17.21 -9.04
CA PRO A 57 13.37 16.96 -7.73
C PRO A 57 12.97 18.30 -7.10
N ILE A 58 11.67 18.47 -6.83
CA ILE A 58 11.15 19.67 -6.17
C ILE A 58 11.57 19.61 -4.70
N ASN A 59 12.08 20.73 -4.17
CA ASN A 59 12.35 20.83 -2.74
C ASN A 59 11.04 20.90 -1.96
N VAL A 60 10.56 19.74 -1.53
CA VAL A 60 9.33 19.52 -0.75
C VAL A 60 9.41 20.00 0.69
N THR A 61 10.50 20.66 1.08
CA THR A 61 10.54 21.38 2.35
C THR A 61 9.78 22.72 2.30
N CYS A 62 9.49 23.27 1.13
CA CYS A 62 8.72 24.50 1.01
C CYS A 62 7.69 24.39 -0.11
N TRP A 63 6.45 24.10 0.25
CA TRP A 63 5.33 24.02 -0.69
C TRP A 63 4.72 25.39 -0.93
N ARG A 64 5.00 26.00 -2.08
CA ARG A 64 4.23 27.16 -2.56
C ARG A 64 2.87 26.70 -3.05
N GLN A 65 1.87 27.59 -3.03
CA GLN A 65 0.52 27.26 -3.51
C GLN A 65 0.53 26.77 -4.96
N GLU A 66 1.21 27.50 -5.86
CA GLU A 66 1.35 27.13 -7.27
C GLU A 66 1.90 25.69 -7.43
N SER A 67 2.98 25.36 -6.70
CA SER A 67 3.56 24.01 -6.76
C SER A 67 2.60 22.92 -6.28
N ARG A 68 1.76 23.21 -5.28
CA ARG A 68 0.75 22.26 -4.77
C ARG A 68 -0.36 22.01 -5.79
N GLU A 69 -0.82 23.07 -6.45
CA GLU A 69 -1.85 22.99 -7.49
C GLU A 69 -1.35 22.29 -8.76
N MET A 70 -0.03 22.25 -9.00
CA MET A 70 0.54 21.54 -10.14
C MET A 70 0.68 20.02 -9.93
N VAL A 71 0.63 19.53 -8.69
CA VAL A 71 0.81 18.09 -8.41
C VAL A 71 -0.44 17.31 -8.76
N LYS A 72 -0.33 16.49 -9.81
CA LYS A 72 -1.35 15.49 -10.18
C LYS A 72 -0.99 14.07 -9.73
N LYS A 73 0.31 13.77 -9.67
CA LYS A 73 0.83 12.45 -9.29
C LYS A 73 1.78 12.58 -8.11
N LEU A 74 1.54 11.79 -7.07
CA LEU A 74 2.37 11.73 -5.87
C LEU A 74 2.86 10.30 -5.65
N THR A 75 4.17 10.09 -5.70
CA THR A 75 4.79 8.81 -5.34
C THR A 75 5.46 8.94 -3.98
N ILE A 76 5.05 8.12 -3.01
CA ILE A 76 5.62 8.06 -1.67
C ILE A 76 6.24 6.68 -1.49
N ALA A 77 7.55 6.65 -1.31
CA ALA A 77 8.28 5.47 -0.87
C ALA A 77 8.36 5.40 0.66
N GLN A 78 8.81 4.25 1.16
CA GLN A 78 9.15 4.10 2.57
C GLN A 78 10.14 5.18 3.03
N HIS A 79 9.87 5.82 4.16
CA HIS A 79 10.67 6.92 4.71
C HIS A 79 10.83 6.82 6.23
N ASP A 80 11.70 7.65 6.82
CA ASP A 80 11.89 7.69 8.27
C ASP A 80 10.68 8.34 8.97
N GLU A 81 10.16 7.70 10.02
CA GLU A 81 9.04 8.20 10.83
C GLU A 81 9.31 9.59 11.44
N ARG A 82 10.58 9.95 11.68
CA ARG A 82 10.99 11.28 12.17
C ARG A 82 10.47 12.40 11.27
N TRP A 83 10.32 12.14 9.97
CA TRP A 83 9.77 13.10 9.02
C TRP A 83 8.32 13.47 9.36
N CYS A 84 7.51 12.47 9.73
CA CYS A 84 6.13 12.67 10.18
C CYS A 84 6.04 13.28 11.59
N ARG A 85 7.05 13.10 12.44
CA ARG A 85 7.06 13.63 13.83
C ARG A 85 7.54 15.08 13.95
N LEU A 86 7.81 15.79 12.86
CA LEU A 86 8.27 17.17 12.93
C LEU A 86 7.20 18.07 13.61
N PRO A 87 7.61 19.02 14.49
CA PRO A 87 6.69 19.80 15.35
C PRO A 87 5.63 20.61 14.61
N ARG A 88 5.84 20.88 13.32
CA ARG A 88 4.85 21.41 12.41
C ARG A 88 4.65 20.37 11.32
N PRO A 89 3.67 19.46 11.46
CA PRO A 89 3.22 18.66 10.35
C PRO A 89 2.96 19.61 9.19
N ARG A 90 3.74 19.52 8.13
CA ARG A 90 3.42 20.22 6.91
C ARG A 90 2.27 19.45 6.31
N HIS A 91 1.05 19.81 6.71
CA HIS A 91 -0.15 19.36 6.03
C HIS A 91 0.02 19.69 4.55
N ILE A 92 0.15 18.66 3.72
CA ILE A 92 0.33 18.85 2.28
C ILE A 92 -1.06 18.76 1.66
N ASP A 93 -1.69 19.92 1.50
CA ASP A 93 -2.89 20.02 0.71
C ASP A 93 -2.52 19.96 -0.78
N LEU A 94 -2.95 18.91 -1.48
CA LEU A 94 -2.70 18.70 -2.91
C LEU A 94 -4.05 18.64 -3.64
N PRO A 95 -4.67 19.81 -3.94
CA PRO A 95 -6.07 19.87 -4.37
C PRO A 95 -6.31 19.23 -5.74
N ASN A 96 -5.27 19.10 -6.57
CA ASN A 96 -5.35 18.54 -7.92
C ASN A 96 -4.74 17.13 -8.02
N LEU A 97 -4.48 16.48 -6.87
CA LEU A 97 -3.93 15.13 -6.85
C LEU A 97 -4.94 14.13 -7.42
N THR A 98 -4.62 13.51 -8.55
CA THR A 98 -5.43 12.46 -9.17
C THR A 98 -4.88 11.08 -8.83
N THR A 99 -3.56 10.90 -8.84
CA THR A 99 -2.91 9.60 -8.67
C THR A 99 -1.95 9.63 -7.48
N MET A 100 -2.13 8.71 -6.53
CA MET A 100 -1.17 8.49 -5.45
C MET A 100 -0.59 7.08 -5.54
N ARG A 101 0.73 6.97 -5.56
CA ARG A 101 1.47 5.71 -5.59
C ARG A 101 2.22 5.54 -4.27
N LEU A 102 1.92 4.46 -3.55
CA LEU A 102 2.56 4.10 -2.30
C LEU A 102 3.47 2.90 -2.54
N ASP A 103 4.77 3.12 -2.47
CA ASP A 103 5.79 2.08 -2.50
C ASP A 103 6.12 1.67 -1.07
N ILE A 104 5.42 0.62 -0.62
CA ILE A 104 5.47 0.09 0.74
C ILE A 104 6.43 -1.11 0.73
N GLY A 105 7.68 -0.83 0.36
CA GLY A 105 8.67 -1.83 0.00
C GLY A 105 9.03 -2.87 1.08
N GLY A 106 9.36 -4.07 0.57
CA GLY A 106 10.45 -4.98 0.98
C GLY A 106 10.43 -5.69 2.33
N SER A 107 9.90 -5.08 3.40
CA SER A 107 9.91 -5.76 4.69
C SER A 107 8.71 -6.70 4.80
N PRO A 108 8.89 -8.03 4.85
CA PRO A 108 7.78 -8.97 5.02
C PRO A 108 7.04 -8.76 6.34
N TRP A 109 7.66 -8.03 7.27
CA TRP A 109 7.14 -7.83 8.62
C TRP A 109 6.05 -6.76 8.67
N ILE A 110 6.20 -5.65 7.95
CA ILE A 110 5.42 -4.43 8.16
C ILE A 110 5.28 -3.68 6.84
N GLY A 111 4.10 -3.79 6.22
CA GLY A 111 3.69 -2.84 5.19
C GLY A 111 3.46 -1.47 5.85
N SER A 112 4.52 -0.74 6.12
CA SER A 112 4.46 0.61 6.67
C SER A 112 5.22 1.55 5.76
N LEU A 113 4.65 2.72 5.55
CA LEU A 113 5.33 3.85 4.93
C LEU A 113 6.54 4.32 5.76
N HIS A 114 6.66 3.87 7.01
CA HIS A 114 7.75 4.22 7.90
C HIS A 114 8.75 3.06 8.06
N SER A 115 10.05 3.36 7.98
CA SER A 115 11.15 2.40 8.17
C SER A 115 11.39 2.04 9.65
N SER A 116 10.93 2.88 10.58
CA SER A 116 11.13 2.73 12.03
C SER A 116 9.89 2.14 12.69
N THR A 117 10.04 0.98 13.31
CA THR A 117 8.94 0.14 13.83
C THR A 117 8.78 0.25 15.35
N VAL A 118 9.51 1.17 15.98
CA VAL A 118 9.76 1.17 17.42
C VAL A 118 8.49 1.46 18.25
N ASN A 119 7.42 2.01 17.66
CA ASN A 119 6.17 2.26 18.36
C ASN A 119 4.94 1.73 17.59
N ARG A 120 4.19 0.81 18.21
CA ARG A 120 2.95 0.21 17.67
C ARG A 120 1.77 1.17 17.54
N ARG A 121 1.88 2.40 18.07
CA ARG A 121 0.89 3.48 17.87
C ARG A 121 1.44 4.43 16.82
N GLN A 122 1.49 3.96 15.58
CA GLN A 122 1.92 4.80 14.48
C GLN A 122 0.83 5.83 14.21
N SER A 123 1.17 7.11 14.29
CA SER A 123 0.31 8.15 13.73
C SER A 123 0.21 7.96 12.21
N PRO A 124 -0.92 8.31 11.59
CA PRO A 124 -1.02 8.32 10.13
C PRO A 124 0.12 9.10 9.50
N CYS A 125 0.63 8.60 8.38
CA CYS A 125 1.67 9.29 7.63
C CYS A 125 1.14 10.64 7.17
N HIS A 126 1.78 11.73 7.60
CA HIS A 126 1.35 13.09 7.28
C HIS A 126 1.43 13.43 5.77
N LEU A 127 2.20 12.66 4.98
CA LEU A 127 2.24 12.79 3.52
C LEU A 127 0.96 12.31 2.84
N VAL A 128 0.27 11.37 3.48
CA VAL A 128 -0.92 10.73 2.91
C VAL A 128 -2.18 11.30 3.55
N LYS A 129 -2.06 11.71 4.81
CA LYS A 129 -3.14 12.33 5.58
C LYS A 129 -3.76 13.49 4.79
N ASP A 130 -5.08 13.49 4.70
CA ASP A 130 -5.89 14.54 4.07
C ASP A 130 -5.73 14.66 2.53
N THR A 131 -4.93 13.82 1.88
CA THR A 131 -4.92 13.70 0.41
C THR A 131 -6.21 13.05 -0.09
N LYS A 132 -6.64 13.36 -1.32
CA LYS A 132 -7.88 12.83 -1.92
C LYS A 132 -7.66 12.32 -3.36
N PRO A 133 -6.77 11.34 -3.55
CA PRO A 133 -6.52 10.81 -4.89
C PRO A 133 -7.77 10.09 -5.43
N ILE A 134 -7.93 10.12 -6.75
CA ILE A 134 -8.93 9.33 -7.48
C ILE A 134 -8.41 7.91 -7.68
N THR A 135 -7.11 7.78 -8.00
CA THR A 135 -6.43 6.50 -8.21
C THR A 135 -5.39 6.27 -7.12
N LEU A 136 -5.47 5.12 -6.45
CA LEU A 136 -4.48 4.67 -5.47
C LEU A 136 -3.72 3.47 -6.02
N ILE A 137 -2.40 3.59 -6.14
CA ILE A 137 -1.50 2.51 -6.56
C ILE A 137 -0.72 2.04 -5.34
N LEU A 138 -0.81 0.75 -5.02
CA LEU A 138 -0.08 0.12 -3.93
C LEU A 138 0.95 -0.83 -4.51
N ILE A 139 2.22 -0.56 -4.19
CA ILE A 139 3.36 -1.37 -4.64
C ILE A 139 3.97 -2.03 -3.43
N CYS A 140 3.66 -3.30 -3.25
CA CYS A 140 4.33 -4.15 -2.30
C CYS A 140 4.01 -5.62 -2.59
N SER A 141 4.59 -6.52 -1.79
CA SER A 141 4.15 -7.93 -1.75
C SER A 141 2.64 -7.99 -1.53
N VAL A 142 1.94 -8.88 -2.25
CA VAL A 142 0.48 -9.08 -2.12
C VAL A 142 0.07 -9.25 -0.64
N SER A 143 0.92 -9.88 0.17
CA SER A 143 0.65 -10.14 1.59
C SER A 143 0.65 -8.87 2.40
N ALA A 144 1.64 -8.02 2.12
CA ALA A 144 1.74 -6.71 2.70
C ALA A 144 0.61 -5.81 2.21
N ASN A 145 0.14 -5.92 0.96
CA ASN A 145 -0.98 -5.14 0.42
C ASN A 145 -2.27 -5.39 1.21
N ILE A 146 -2.63 -6.67 1.42
CA ILE A 146 -3.84 -7.02 2.18
C ILE A 146 -3.67 -6.65 3.65
N ALA A 147 -2.52 -6.99 4.26
CA ALA A 147 -2.29 -6.64 5.66
C ALA A 147 -2.29 -5.13 5.89
N SER A 148 -1.81 -4.34 4.94
CA SER A 148 -1.75 -2.87 5.02
C SER A 148 -3.13 -2.23 4.96
N LEU A 149 -4.03 -2.75 4.14
CA LEU A 149 -5.40 -2.24 3.99
C LEU A 149 -6.34 -2.74 5.09
N TYR A 150 -6.13 -3.96 5.56
CA TYR A 150 -7.08 -4.69 6.41
C TYR A 150 -6.56 -4.98 7.82
N SER A 151 -5.40 -4.44 8.23
CA SER A 151 -4.91 -4.51 9.61
C SER A 151 -4.71 -3.11 10.20
N GLU A 152 -5.22 -2.92 11.42
CA GLU A 152 -4.93 -1.75 12.24
C GLU A 152 -3.42 -1.56 12.37
N GLY A 153 -2.90 -0.34 12.16
CA GLY A 153 -1.53 0.00 12.54
C GLY A 153 -0.49 0.12 11.43
N ARG A 154 -0.79 -0.26 10.17
CA ARG A 154 0.26 -0.52 9.16
C ARG A 154 0.35 0.55 8.06
N VAL A 155 -0.70 0.70 7.24
CA VAL A 155 -0.86 1.86 6.35
C VAL A 155 -2.12 2.59 6.79
N HIS A 156 -1.96 3.55 7.69
CA HIS A 156 -3.05 4.41 8.09
C HIS A 156 -3.33 5.43 6.98
N LEU A 157 -4.10 5.00 5.97
CA LEU A 157 -4.84 5.94 5.14
C LEU A 157 -5.89 6.59 6.03
N SER A 158 -6.09 7.90 5.88
CA SER A 158 -7.23 8.56 6.51
C SER A 158 -8.52 8.16 5.79
N ASP A 159 -9.65 8.21 6.50
CA ASP A 159 -10.96 7.97 5.88
C ASP A 159 -11.19 8.94 4.71
N GLU A 160 -10.71 10.18 4.85
CA GLU A 160 -10.72 11.21 3.82
C GLU A 160 -9.97 10.77 2.56
N THR A 161 -8.79 10.15 2.73
CA THR A 161 -8.01 9.58 1.63
C THR A 161 -8.75 8.44 0.95
N ALA A 162 -9.27 7.49 1.73
CA ALA A 162 -9.96 6.33 1.17
C ALA A 162 -11.29 6.70 0.48
N CYS A 163 -12.00 7.72 0.99
CA CYS A 163 -13.26 8.18 0.42
C CYS A 163 -13.14 8.76 -0.99
N GLY A 164 -11.96 9.25 -1.40
CA GLY A 164 -11.74 9.80 -2.74
C GLY A 164 -11.49 8.74 -3.82
N VAL A 165 -11.05 7.55 -3.43
CA VAL A 165 -10.53 6.54 -4.36
C VAL A 165 -11.66 5.88 -5.14
N GLU A 166 -11.54 5.94 -6.47
CA GLU A 166 -12.40 5.24 -7.42
C GLU A 166 -11.69 4.04 -8.06
N ASP A 167 -10.37 4.13 -8.24
CA ASP A 167 -9.54 3.09 -8.85
C ASP A 167 -8.44 2.65 -7.87
N LEU A 168 -8.42 1.37 -7.54
CA LEU A 168 -7.39 0.77 -6.69
C LEU A 168 -6.53 -0.17 -7.52
N ILE A 169 -5.23 0.08 -7.57
CA ILE A 169 -4.26 -0.69 -8.35
C ILE A 169 -3.28 -1.34 -7.39
N PHE A 170 -3.20 -2.66 -7.42
CA PHE A 170 -2.16 -3.43 -6.75
C PHE A 170 -1.09 -3.78 -7.78
N VAL A 171 0.16 -3.47 -7.49
CA VAL A 171 1.32 -3.94 -8.26
C VAL A 171 2.12 -4.86 -7.37
N SER A 172 2.32 -6.10 -7.80
CA SER A 172 3.02 -7.11 -7.03
C SER A 172 3.91 -7.99 -7.88
N SER A 173 4.91 -8.63 -7.28
CA SER A 173 5.63 -9.74 -7.89
C SER A 173 4.72 -10.97 -8.07
N TYR A 174 5.12 -11.89 -8.97
CA TYR A 174 4.50 -13.22 -9.10
C TYR A 174 4.69 -14.07 -7.85
N THR A 175 5.88 -14.00 -7.26
CA THR A 175 6.20 -14.72 -6.04
C THR A 175 6.01 -13.79 -4.86
N SER A 176 5.28 -14.24 -3.84
CA SER A 176 5.31 -13.56 -2.56
C SER A 176 6.39 -14.20 -1.69
N ASP A 177 7.19 -13.37 -1.02
CA ASP A 177 7.99 -13.84 0.10
C ASP A 177 7.06 -14.36 1.19
N SER A 178 6.79 -15.67 1.10
CA SER A 178 5.89 -16.42 1.96
C SER A 178 6.24 -16.17 3.43
N TYR A 179 5.43 -15.36 4.11
CA TYR A 179 5.39 -15.37 5.55
C TYR A 179 4.39 -16.43 6.02
N TRP A 180 4.84 -17.21 6.99
CA TRP A 180 4.24 -18.41 7.53
C TRP A 180 2.93 -18.11 8.28
N GLY A 181 1.88 -18.86 7.95
CA GLY A 181 1.10 -19.56 8.97
C GLY A 181 0.08 -18.77 9.78
N TYR A 182 -0.11 -17.47 9.56
CA TYR A 182 -1.31 -16.84 10.09
C TYR A 182 -2.41 -16.98 9.05
N ASN A 183 -3.36 -17.88 9.34
CA ASN A 183 -4.78 -17.63 9.10
C ASN A 183 -5.13 -16.27 9.75
N GLN A 184 -4.63 -15.16 9.20
CA GLN A 184 -5.12 -13.84 9.52
C GLN A 184 -6.53 -13.89 8.99
N TYR A 185 -7.45 -14.15 9.91
CA TYR A 185 -8.81 -13.70 9.75
C TYR A 185 -8.67 -12.22 9.40
N PHE A 186 -8.75 -11.91 8.11
CA PHE A 186 -8.97 -10.56 7.66
C PHE A 186 -10.31 -10.22 8.30
N GLY A 187 -10.23 -9.51 9.43
CA GLY A 187 -11.39 -8.99 10.10
C GLY A 187 -12.13 -8.06 9.15
N LYS A 188 -13.17 -7.43 9.67
CA LYS A 188 -13.83 -6.34 8.94
C LYS A 188 -12.75 -5.34 8.46
N PRO A 189 -12.85 -4.81 7.22
CA PRO A 189 -11.87 -3.87 6.71
C PRO A 189 -11.81 -2.69 7.67
N TYR A 190 -10.60 -2.29 8.02
CA TYR A 190 -10.41 -1.04 8.75
C TYR A 190 -10.67 0.17 7.85
N LEU A 191 -10.51 0.00 6.53
CA LEU A 191 -10.72 1.03 5.53
C LEU A 191 -11.89 0.67 4.61
N SER A 192 -12.79 1.62 4.40
CA SER A 192 -13.85 1.53 3.40
C SER A 192 -13.50 2.44 2.22
N PHE A 193 -13.58 1.90 1.02
CA PHE A 193 -13.52 2.66 -0.23
C PHE A 193 -14.94 2.79 -0.81
N PRO A 194 -15.76 3.74 -0.32
CA PRO A 194 -17.18 3.83 -0.68
C PRO A 194 -17.42 4.17 -2.15
N ARG A 195 -16.43 4.77 -2.82
CA ARG A 195 -16.49 5.18 -4.23
C ARG A 195 -15.75 4.24 -5.17
N LEU A 196 -15.24 3.11 -4.67
CA LEU A 196 -14.45 2.19 -5.48
C LEU A 196 -15.28 1.61 -6.63
N LYS A 197 -14.80 1.83 -7.85
CA LYS A 197 -15.41 1.37 -9.11
C LYS A 197 -14.58 0.28 -9.76
N LYS A 198 -13.25 0.38 -9.71
CA LYS A 198 -12.34 -0.58 -10.35
C LYS A 198 -11.25 -1.03 -9.38
N VAL A 199 -10.91 -2.30 -9.49
CA VAL A 199 -9.72 -2.87 -8.87
C VAL A 199 -8.89 -3.56 -9.94
N PHE A 200 -7.64 -3.13 -10.05
CA PHE A 200 -6.65 -3.77 -10.91
C PHE A 200 -5.62 -4.45 -10.03
N TRP A 201 -5.29 -5.69 -10.34
CA TRP A 201 -4.18 -6.38 -9.74
C TRP A 201 -3.21 -6.78 -10.82
N VAL A 202 -2.11 -6.05 -10.90
CA VAL A 202 -1.10 -6.16 -11.94
C VAL A 202 0.11 -6.88 -11.38
N PHE A 203 0.51 -7.98 -12.00
CA PHE A 203 1.78 -8.60 -11.70
C PHE A 203 2.90 -7.91 -12.47
N ASP A 204 3.89 -7.41 -11.74
CA ASP A 204 5.10 -6.80 -12.29
C ASP A 204 6.04 -7.91 -12.80
N PRO A 205 6.23 -8.03 -14.14
CA PRO A 205 7.09 -9.06 -14.73
C PRO A 205 8.59 -8.78 -14.52
N THR A 206 8.96 -7.61 -14.01
CA THR A 206 10.35 -7.26 -13.70
C THR A 206 10.74 -7.55 -12.26
N ALA A 207 9.77 -7.85 -11.40
CA ALA A 207 10.06 -8.19 -10.02
C ALA A 207 10.87 -9.50 -9.99
N ALA A 208 12.03 -9.46 -9.34
CA ALA A 208 12.96 -10.57 -9.34
C ALA A 208 12.27 -11.84 -8.85
N HIS A 209 12.21 -12.84 -9.71
CA HIS A 209 11.88 -14.19 -9.30
C HIS A 209 13.08 -14.72 -8.51
N ASP A 210 12.91 -14.99 -7.21
CA ASP A 210 13.86 -15.81 -6.46
C ASP A 210 13.74 -17.24 -7.02
N PRO A 211 14.68 -17.71 -7.85
CA PRO A 211 14.58 -19.01 -8.50
C PRO A 211 14.84 -20.15 -7.52
N THR A 212 15.18 -19.85 -6.26
CA THR A 212 15.36 -20.90 -5.26
C THR A 212 14.00 -21.57 -5.02
N PRO A 213 13.86 -22.87 -5.35
CA PRO A 213 12.63 -23.60 -5.10
C PRO A 213 12.42 -23.61 -3.59
N ARG A 214 11.52 -22.76 -3.09
CA ARG A 214 11.14 -22.83 -1.68
C ARG A 214 10.37 -24.15 -1.52
N PRO A 215 10.73 -24.98 -0.52
CA PRO A 215 10.13 -26.28 -0.35
C PRO A 215 8.60 -26.17 -0.32
N HIS A 216 7.97 -27.00 -1.15
CA HIS A 216 6.58 -27.01 -1.63
C HIS A 216 5.43 -26.94 -0.59
N HIS A 217 5.71 -26.69 0.68
CA HIS A 217 4.75 -27.02 1.73
C HIS A 217 3.92 -25.88 2.30
N LEU A 218 4.24 -24.59 2.12
CA LEU A 218 3.54 -23.55 2.90
C LEU A 218 3.40 -22.18 2.22
N SER A 219 3.51 -22.08 0.89
CA SER A 219 2.98 -20.89 0.22
C SER A 219 1.47 -21.03 0.21
N ASP A 220 0.80 -20.58 1.26
CA ASP A 220 -0.59 -20.18 1.11
C ASP A 220 -0.54 -19.05 0.06
N PRO A 221 -0.99 -19.26 -1.18
CA PRO A 221 -1.02 -18.25 -2.23
C PRO A 221 -1.87 -17.11 -1.71
N ILE A 222 -1.19 -16.08 -1.27
CA ILE A 222 -1.71 -14.83 -0.74
C ILE A 222 -2.70 -14.17 -1.72
N GLU A 223 -2.54 -14.50 -2.99
CA GLU A 223 -3.49 -14.37 -4.09
C GLU A 223 -4.95 -14.70 -3.71
N ARG A 224 -5.15 -15.78 -2.96
CA ARG A 224 -6.45 -16.30 -2.47
C ARG A 224 -7.17 -15.30 -1.58
N ASN A 225 -6.43 -14.57 -0.75
CA ASN A 225 -7.00 -13.71 0.26
C ASN A 225 -7.28 -12.30 -0.24
N LEU A 226 -6.43 -11.78 -1.14
CA LEU A 226 -6.63 -10.44 -1.69
C LEU A 226 -7.91 -10.40 -2.51
N LEU A 227 -8.03 -11.30 -3.50
CA LEU A 227 -9.17 -11.30 -4.39
C LEU A 227 -10.48 -11.52 -3.63
N ARG A 228 -10.48 -12.45 -2.66
CA ARG A 228 -11.63 -12.68 -1.78
C ARG A 228 -12.03 -11.43 -1.01
N ALA A 229 -11.06 -10.76 -0.38
CA ALA A 229 -11.33 -9.56 0.40
C ALA A 229 -11.91 -8.45 -0.50
N LEU A 230 -11.28 -8.21 -1.65
CA LEU A 230 -11.74 -7.20 -2.61
C LEU A 230 -13.17 -7.45 -3.06
N MET A 231 -13.50 -8.69 -3.44
CA MET A 231 -14.83 -9.04 -3.91
C MET A 231 -15.89 -9.04 -2.80
N SER A 232 -15.51 -9.44 -1.59
CA SER A 232 -16.42 -9.46 -0.44
C SER A 232 -16.77 -8.04 0.04
N TYR A 233 -15.77 -7.16 0.05
CA TYR A 233 -15.92 -5.79 0.58
C TYR A 233 -16.32 -4.77 -0.48
N HIS A 234 -16.02 -5.05 -1.75
CA HIS A 234 -16.35 -4.19 -2.88
C HIS A 234 -17.02 -4.99 -4.02
N PRO A 235 -18.17 -5.63 -3.78
CA PRO A 235 -18.83 -6.50 -4.76
C PRO A 235 -19.33 -5.78 -6.02
N LYS A 236 -19.39 -4.44 -6.00
CA LYS A 236 -19.78 -3.61 -7.15
C LYS A 236 -18.58 -3.15 -7.98
N ALA A 237 -17.36 -3.31 -7.46
CA ALA A 237 -16.17 -2.91 -8.19
C ALA A 237 -15.84 -3.95 -9.25
N ARG A 238 -15.44 -3.51 -10.43
CA ARG A 238 -14.93 -4.40 -11.49
C ARG A 238 -13.52 -4.84 -11.12
N ASN A 239 -13.29 -6.14 -11.01
CA ASN A 239 -11.99 -6.71 -10.65
C ASN A 239 -11.30 -7.25 -11.90
N THR A 240 -10.09 -6.75 -12.17
CA THR A 240 -9.26 -7.21 -13.29
C THR A 240 -7.89 -7.64 -12.78
N VAL A 241 -7.51 -8.89 -13.07
CA VAL A 241 -6.17 -9.40 -12.85
C VAL A 241 -5.39 -9.28 -14.15
N VAL A 242 -4.25 -8.59 -14.11
CA VAL A 242 -3.43 -8.26 -15.27
C VAL A 242 -2.13 -9.03 -15.20
N ASN A 243 -1.79 -9.69 -16.31
CA ASN A 243 -0.54 -10.39 -16.52
C ASN A 243 -0.31 -11.52 -15.49
N VAL A 244 -1.13 -12.58 -15.51
CA VAL A 244 -1.08 -13.69 -14.52
C VAL A 244 0.17 -14.58 -14.66
N GLY A 245 1.20 -14.13 -15.39
CA GLY A 245 2.46 -14.85 -15.55
C GLY A 245 2.33 -16.20 -16.26
N PRO A 246 3.43 -16.95 -16.39
CA PRO A 246 3.40 -18.28 -16.98
C PRO A 246 2.96 -19.36 -15.98
N PRO A 247 2.41 -20.50 -16.45
CA PRO A 247 1.95 -21.60 -15.58
C PRO A 247 3.03 -22.14 -14.63
N SER A 248 4.30 -22.08 -15.04
CA SER A 248 5.45 -22.54 -14.26
C SER A 248 5.68 -21.76 -12.95
N MET A 249 5.07 -20.58 -12.80
CA MET A 249 5.13 -19.80 -11.56
C MET A 249 4.21 -20.33 -10.47
N TYR A 250 3.25 -21.19 -10.82
CA TYR A 250 2.27 -21.73 -9.90
C TYR A 250 2.69 -23.12 -9.43
N ALA A 251 2.70 -23.31 -8.11
CA ALA A 251 2.81 -24.65 -7.56
C ALA A 251 1.52 -25.42 -7.91
N LEU A 252 1.65 -26.48 -8.72
CA LEU A 252 0.55 -27.41 -8.94
C LEU A 252 0.35 -28.17 -7.64
N GLY A 253 -0.72 -27.85 -6.90
CA GLY A 253 -1.10 -28.64 -5.74
C GLY A 253 -1.47 -30.07 -6.15
N GLU A 254 -1.35 -31.01 -5.20
CA GLU A 254 -1.84 -32.38 -5.35
C GLU A 254 -3.38 -32.39 -5.26
N TYR A 255 -4.05 -31.80 -6.25
CA TYR A 255 -5.50 -31.87 -6.35
C TYR A 255 -5.90 -33.11 -7.15
N ASN A 256 -6.99 -33.78 -6.74
CA ASN A 256 -7.49 -34.99 -7.42
C ASN A 256 -8.11 -34.71 -8.80
N GLU A 257 -8.19 -33.44 -9.21
CA GLU A 257 -8.71 -33.01 -10.51
C GLU A 257 -7.58 -32.73 -11.50
N PRO A 258 -7.81 -32.88 -12.82
CA PRO A 258 -6.84 -32.46 -13.82
C PRO A 258 -6.51 -30.99 -13.61
N SER A 259 -5.24 -30.69 -13.35
CA SER A 259 -4.81 -29.31 -13.18
C SER A 259 -4.92 -28.58 -14.53
N PRO A 260 -5.47 -27.35 -14.56
CA PRO A 260 -5.48 -26.55 -15.78
C PRO A 260 -4.07 -26.32 -16.31
N THR A 261 -3.95 -26.17 -17.63
CA THR A 261 -2.63 -26.02 -18.30
C THR A 261 -2.23 -24.56 -18.51
N ASP A 262 -3.16 -23.63 -18.38
CA ASP A 262 -2.94 -22.19 -18.50
C ASP A 262 -3.02 -21.49 -17.14
N SER A 263 -2.35 -20.34 -17.02
CA SER A 263 -2.21 -19.60 -15.76
C SER A 263 -3.54 -19.11 -15.19
N GLU A 264 -4.48 -18.69 -16.05
CA GLU A 264 -5.80 -18.27 -15.60
C GLU A 264 -6.56 -19.45 -15.01
N GLY A 265 -6.55 -20.59 -15.68
CA GLY A 265 -7.15 -21.83 -15.19
C GLY A 265 -6.58 -22.23 -13.84
N ILE A 266 -5.24 -22.26 -13.70
CA ILE A 266 -4.57 -22.61 -12.44
C ILE A 266 -4.96 -21.62 -11.33
N PHE A 267 -4.95 -20.33 -11.65
CA PHE A 267 -5.34 -19.28 -10.71
C PHE A 267 -6.80 -19.43 -10.22
N ARG A 268 -7.74 -19.65 -11.15
CA ARG A 268 -9.16 -19.88 -10.82
C ARG A 268 -9.35 -21.16 -10.01
N HIS A 269 -8.64 -22.22 -10.38
CA HIS A 269 -8.65 -23.49 -9.66
C HIS A 269 -8.21 -23.29 -8.21
N HIS A 270 -7.07 -22.62 -7.99
CA HIS A 270 -6.62 -22.28 -6.64
C HIS A 270 -7.63 -21.40 -5.89
N ALA A 271 -8.19 -20.36 -6.52
CA ALA A 271 -9.20 -19.53 -5.87
C ALA A 271 -10.45 -20.35 -5.45
N LYS A 272 -10.86 -21.35 -6.25
CA LYS A 272 -12.06 -22.17 -5.97
C LYS A 272 -11.87 -23.08 -4.76
N TYR A 273 -10.79 -23.86 -4.72
CA TYR A 273 -10.57 -24.86 -3.67
C TYR A 273 -10.46 -24.24 -2.28
N ASP A 274 -9.79 -23.11 -2.16
CA ASP A 274 -9.55 -22.50 -0.85
C ASP A 274 -10.72 -21.69 -0.32
N TRP A 275 -11.64 -21.26 -1.20
CA TRP A 275 -12.83 -20.54 -0.78
C TRP A 275 -13.96 -21.50 -0.37
N ALA A 276 -14.06 -22.66 -1.02
CA ALA A 276 -15.05 -23.70 -0.71
C ALA A 276 -14.92 -24.23 0.72
N ASP A 277 -13.71 -24.28 1.26
CA ASP A 277 -13.43 -24.82 2.59
C ASP A 277 -13.87 -23.88 3.74
N ARG A 278 -14.19 -22.61 3.45
CA ARG A 278 -14.43 -21.61 4.50
C ARG A 278 -15.73 -20.82 4.40
N TYR A 279 -16.17 -20.28 3.25
CA TYR A 279 -17.35 -19.40 3.21
C TYR A 279 -18.05 -19.30 1.84
N SER A 280 -19.33 -19.72 1.80
CA SER A 280 -20.40 -19.39 0.84
C SER A 280 -20.59 -20.26 -0.43
N LYS A 281 -21.87 -20.38 -0.85
CA LYS A 281 -22.34 -21.19 -1.98
C LYS A 281 -22.27 -20.48 -3.35
N ASN A 282 -21.85 -19.21 -3.43
CA ASN A 282 -21.93 -18.39 -4.67
C ASN A 282 -20.55 -17.96 -5.21
N LEU A 283 -19.49 -18.63 -4.80
CA LEU A 283 -18.11 -18.26 -5.16
C LEU A 283 -17.82 -18.46 -6.64
N ASP A 284 -18.33 -19.56 -7.22
CA ASP A 284 -18.18 -19.83 -8.65
C ASP A 284 -18.81 -18.70 -9.49
N ASP A 285 -19.90 -18.10 -9.02
CA ASP A 285 -20.53 -16.97 -9.72
C ASP A 285 -19.71 -15.69 -9.54
N GLN A 286 -19.20 -15.43 -8.34
CA GLN A 286 -18.34 -14.29 -8.08
C GLN A 286 -17.06 -14.35 -8.92
N GLN A 287 -16.40 -15.51 -9.04
CA GLN A 287 -15.17 -15.62 -9.84
C GLN A 287 -15.39 -15.32 -11.32
N LYS A 288 -16.59 -15.56 -11.85
CA LYS A 288 -16.91 -15.21 -13.25
C LYS A 288 -16.86 -13.71 -13.50
N ASP A 289 -17.06 -12.90 -12.46
CA ASP A 289 -16.99 -11.44 -12.55
C ASP A 289 -15.56 -10.90 -12.54
N VAL A 290 -14.56 -11.76 -12.31
CA VAL A 290 -13.13 -11.40 -12.37
C VAL A 290 -12.65 -11.53 -13.81
N LYS A 291 -12.20 -10.41 -14.35
CA LYS A 291 -11.59 -10.33 -15.67
C LYS A 291 -10.11 -10.65 -15.58
N PHE A 292 -9.60 -11.40 -16.53
CA PHE A 292 -8.19 -11.68 -16.72
C PHE A 292 -7.74 -11.01 -18.02
N SER A 293 -6.57 -10.38 -18.00
CA SER A 293 -6.06 -9.67 -19.18
C SER A 293 -4.55 -9.77 -19.25
N SER A 294 -4.03 -9.88 -20.46
CA SER A 294 -2.61 -9.62 -20.72
C SER A 294 -2.30 -8.13 -20.48
N LEU A 295 -1.01 -7.80 -20.33
CA LEU A 295 -0.60 -6.41 -20.22
C LEU A 295 -1.03 -5.59 -21.46
N ALA A 296 -0.94 -6.17 -22.67
CA ALA A 296 -1.30 -5.49 -23.90
C ALA A 296 -2.80 -5.14 -23.95
N GLU A 297 -3.68 -6.10 -23.64
CA GLU A 297 -5.14 -5.88 -23.59
C GLU A 297 -5.50 -4.82 -22.54
N PHE A 298 -4.86 -4.88 -21.36
CA PHE A 298 -5.06 -3.88 -20.31
C PHE A 298 -4.71 -2.46 -20.78
N LEU A 299 -3.57 -2.28 -21.46
CA LEU A 299 -3.13 -0.97 -21.96
C LEU A 299 -3.99 -0.45 -23.13
N GLU A 300 -4.61 -1.34 -23.90
CA GLU A 300 -5.53 -0.97 -24.98
C GLU A 300 -6.90 -0.53 -24.43
N GLU A 301 -7.41 -1.23 -23.41
CA GLU A 301 -8.71 -0.96 -22.82
C GLU A 301 -8.69 0.26 -21.88
N GLU A 302 -7.69 0.35 -21.00
CA GLU A 302 -7.59 1.42 -20.00
C GLU A 302 -6.80 2.60 -20.57
N LYS A 303 -7.44 3.41 -21.40
CA LYS A 303 -6.82 4.55 -22.10
C LYS A 303 -6.09 5.54 -21.18
N ASP A 304 -6.49 5.62 -19.92
CA ASP A 304 -5.94 6.55 -18.92
C ASP A 304 -4.71 5.97 -18.18
N TRP A 305 -4.20 4.80 -18.58
CA TRP A 305 -3.05 4.16 -17.91
C TRP A 305 -1.81 5.06 -17.83
N ARG A 306 -1.66 6.00 -18.77
CA ARG A 306 -0.55 6.98 -18.82
C ARG A 306 -0.58 7.97 -17.65
N ASP A 307 -1.73 8.15 -17.00
CA ASP A 307 -1.86 8.95 -15.78
C ASP A 307 -1.46 8.17 -14.52
N TRP A 308 -1.32 6.84 -14.63
CA TRP A 308 -0.99 5.94 -13.54
C TRP A 308 0.48 5.51 -13.58
N PHE A 309 0.94 5.08 -14.74
CA PHE A 309 2.24 4.47 -14.96
C PHE A 309 3.11 5.31 -15.89
N ASP A 310 4.42 5.25 -15.66
CA ASP A 310 5.36 5.95 -16.53
C ASP A 310 5.62 5.10 -17.79
N GLU A 311 5.78 5.73 -18.95
CA GLU A 311 6.02 5.01 -20.21
C GLU A 311 7.28 4.12 -20.14
N ALA A 312 8.33 4.62 -19.50
CA ALA A 312 9.55 3.84 -19.26
C ALA A 312 9.31 2.60 -18.40
N GLU A 313 8.38 2.65 -17.44
CA GLU A 313 7.97 1.51 -16.63
C GLU A 313 7.27 0.45 -17.49
N MET A 314 6.30 0.87 -18.32
CA MET A 314 5.60 -0.05 -19.23
C MET A 314 6.53 -0.69 -20.25
N VAL A 315 7.49 0.07 -20.79
CA VAL A 315 8.51 -0.48 -21.71
C VAL A 315 9.38 -1.53 -21.02
N ARG A 316 9.73 -1.33 -19.74
CA ARG A 316 10.48 -2.35 -18.98
C ARG A 316 9.65 -3.60 -18.78
N TRP A 317 8.36 -3.45 -18.45
CA TRP A 317 7.47 -4.60 -18.27
C TRP A 317 7.28 -5.40 -19.55
N GLN A 318 7.03 -4.73 -20.68
CA GLN A 318 6.90 -5.40 -21.98
C GLN A 318 8.17 -6.18 -22.35
N LYS A 319 9.35 -5.58 -22.14
CA LYS A 319 10.63 -6.26 -22.39
C LYS A 319 10.85 -7.50 -21.52
N ALA A 320 10.34 -7.50 -20.29
CA ALA A 320 10.43 -8.66 -19.41
C ALA A 320 9.51 -9.80 -19.90
N ILE A 321 8.26 -9.48 -20.24
CA ILE A 321 7.31 -10.45 -20.82
C ILE A 321 7.86 -11.05 -22.13
N ASP A 322 8.43 -10.22 -23.01
CA ASP A 322 9.01 -10.68 -24.27
C ASP A 322 10.25 -11.57 -24.08
N ARG A 323 10.97 -11.41 -22.96
CA ARG A 323 12.11 -12.26 -22.61
C ARG A 323 11.62 -13.63 -22.12
N GLU A 324 10.63 -13.65 -21.25
CA GLU A 324 10.02 -14.89 -20.74
C GLU A 324 9.46 -15.74 -21.88
N ARG A 325 8.82 -15.14 -22.88
CA ARG A 325 8.27 -15.85 -24.05
C ARG A 325 9.31 -16.52 -24.96
N ARG A 326 10.59 -16.15 -24.86
CA ARG A 326 11.66 -16.68 -25.71
C ARG A 326 12.51 -17.76 -25.04
N GLY A 327 12.42 -17.88 -23.71
CA GLY A 327 13.16 -18.86 -22.91
C GLY A 327 12.43 -20.18 -22.84
#